data_AF-A0A1E9ZL68-F1
#
_entry.id   AF-A0A1E9ZL68-F1
#
_cell.length_a   1.000
_cell.length_b   1.000
_cell.length_c   1.000
_cell.angle_alpha   90.00
_cell.angle_beta   90.00
_cell.angle_gamma   90.00
#
_symmetry.space_group_name_H-M   'P 1'
#
loop_
_entity.id
_entity.type
_entity.pdbx_description
1 polymer ?
#
loop_
_entity_poly.entity_id
_entity_poly.type
_entity_poly.pdbx_seq_one_letter_code
_entity_poly.pdbx_strand_id
1 'polypeptide(L)'
;MNERLEGAALYRAMVKVWDPAAGEWVVTAEAVDTLEGLVSWAALGVGASAESRGGGGKSDPFFALVAGAAVRVVSPPYRAEDIALYVRESFGLSDEELVSVVPVAGEESATWSVLESFMWREEQGGLNAAERVQWQQIARRFLSHPYGSFLNRREV
;
A
#
# COMPACT_ATOMS: atom_id res chain seq x y z
N MET A 1 12.16 -1.08 -21.41
CA MET A 1 12.00 -2.47 -20.97
C MET A 1 10.73 -2.49 -20.14
N ASN A 2 9.62 -2.96 -20.71
CA ASN A 2 8.39 -3.17 -19.97
C ASN A 2 8.49 -4.57 -19.36
N GLU A 3 8.84 -4.64 -18.08
CA GLU A 3 8.63 -5.86 -17.29
C GLU A 3 7.13 -6.02 -17.14
N ARG A 4 6.50 -6.59 -18.16
CA ARG A 4 5.17 -7.15 -18.06
C ARG A 4 5.31 -8.26 -17.02
N LEU A 5 4.77 -8.03 -15.83
CA LEU A 5 4.59 -9.05 -14.79
C LEU A 5 3.61 -10.11 -15.32
N GLU A 6 4.03 -10.87 -16.33
CA GLU A 6 3.30 -12.04 -16.83
C GLU A 6 3.42 -13.13 -15.78
N GLY A 7 2.42 -13.26 -14.90
CA GLY A 7 2.15 -14.51 -14.17
C GLY A 7 2.12 -14.44 -12.63
N ALA A 8 2.37 -13.30 -12.00
CA ALA A 8 2.23 -13.19 -10.54
C ALA A 8 0.78 -12.86 -10.16
N ALA A 9 0.15 -13.70 -9.33
CA ALA A 9 -1.17 -13.41 -8.79
C ALA A 9 -1.14 -12.15 -7.92
N LEU A 10 -2.02 -11.20 -8.21
CA LEU A 10 -2.18 -9.98 -7.42
C LEU A 10 -3.18 -10.21 -6.29
N TYR A 11 -2.98 -9.45 -5.22
CA TYR A 11 -3.78 -9.45 -4.03
C TYR A 11 -4.12 -8.02 -3.66
N ARG A 12 -5.32 -7.82 -3.11
CA ARG A 12 -5.75 -6.56 -2.50
C ARG A 12 -5.63 -6.67 -0.99
N ALA A 13 -4.79 -5.83 -0.41
CA ALA A 13 -4.80 -5.54 1.02
C ALA A 13 -5.73 -4.36 1.30
N MET A 14 -6.60 -4.50 2.31
CA MET A 14 -7.46 -3.42 2.80
C MET A 14 -7.43 -3.38 4.33
N VAL A 15 -7.38 -2.16 4.86
CA VAL A 15 -7.63 -1.85 6.27
C VAL A 15 -8.93 -1.05 6.37
N LYS A 16 -9.81 -1.47 7.27
CA LYS A 16 -11.08 -0.80 7.52
C LYS A 16 -11.25 -0.47 8.98
N VAL A 17 -11.89 0.67 9.23
CA VAL A 17 -12.27 1.14 10.57
C VAL A 17 -13.77 1.42 10.60
N TRP A 18 -14.41 1.08 11.72
CA TRP A 18 -15.81 1.34 11.92
C TRP A 18 -16.04 2.84 12.12
N ASP A 19 -16.85 3.45 11.25
CA ASP A 19 -17.34 4.81 11.44
C ASP A 19 -18.71 4.74 12.14
N PRO A 20 -18.82 5.10 13.43
CA PRO A 20 -20.09 5.06 14.15
C PRO A 20 -21.08 6.13 13.69
N ALA A 21 -20.62 7.22 13.07
CA ALA A 21 -21.50 8.27 12.56
C ALA A 21 -22.17 7.85 11.25
N ALA A 22 -21.44 7.14 10.40
CA ALA A 22 -21.95 6.58 9.15
C ALA A 22 -22.59 5.19 9.33
N GLY A 23 -22.27 4.48 10.41
CA GLY A 23 -22.74 3.11 10.66
C GLY A 23 -22.16 2.10 9.67
N GLU A 24 -20.94 2.33 9.18
CA GLU A 24 -20.29 1.50 8.16
C GLU A 24 -18.78 1.34 8.39
N TRP A 25 -18.20 0.32 7.76
CA TRP A 25 -16.74 0.11 7.74
C TRP A 25 -16.12 0.91 6.60
N VAL A 26 -15.29 1.90 6.94
CA VAL A 26 -14.62 2.78 5.98
C VAL A 26 -13.22 2.26 5.68
N VAL A 27 -12.85 2.20 4.39
CA VAL A 27 -11.49 1.84 3.95
C VAL A 27 -10.54 2.99 4.21
N THR A 28 -9.56 2.76 5.07
CA THR A 28 -8.58 3.77 5.50
C THR A 28 -7.20 3.57 4.86
N ALA A 29 -6.86 2.34 4.49
CA ALA A 29 -5.67 2.02 3.70
C ALA A 29 -5.96 0.88 2.72
N GLU A 30 -5.39 0.96 1.51
CA GLU A 30 -5.65 0.00 0.44
C GLU A 30 -4.48 -0.07 -0.54
N ALA A 31 -4.11 -1.29 -0.93
CA ALA A 31 -3.12 -1.55 -1.97
C ALA A 31 -3.44 -2.85 -2.72
N VAL A 32 -3.13 -2.86 -4.01
CA VAL A 32 -3.15 -4.03 -4.88
C VAL A 32 -1.73 -4.26 -5.37
N ASP A 33 -1.17 -5.43 -5.09
CA ASP A 33 0.14 -5.85 -5.56
C ASP A 33 0.30 -7.37 -5.41
N THR A 34 1.44 -7.92 -5.81
CA THR A 34 1.91 -9.23 -5.36
C THR A 34 2.02 -9.29 -3.83
N LEU A 35 2.02 -10.49 -3.24
CA LEU A 35 2.22 -10.62 -1.78
C LEU A 35 3.53 -9.96 -1.30
N GLU A 36 4.61 -10.06 -2.07
CA GLU A 36 5.88 -9.39 -1.79
C GLU A 36 5.77 -7.86 -1.92
N GLY A 37 5.05 -7.36 -2.92
CA GLY A 37 4.74 -5.94 -3.06
C GLY A 37 3.91 -5.39 -1.90
N LEU A 38 2.94 -6.17 -1.40
CA LEU A 38 2.14 -5.81 -0.23
C LEU A 38 2.97 -5.78 1.06
N VAL A 39 3.94 -6.69 1.20
CA VAL A 39 4.93 -6.64 2.29
C VAL A 39 5.74 -5.34 2.22
N SER A 40 6.22 -4.99 1.03
CA SER A 40 6.97 -3.75 0.79
C SER A 40 6.12 -2.51 1.11
N TRP A 41 4.87 -2.50 0.66
CA TRP A 41 3.89 -1.44 0.95
C TRP A 41 3.61 -1.31 2.45
N ALA A 42 3.34 -2.42 3.15
CA ALA A 42 3.09 -2.40 4.59
C ALA A 42 4.30 -1.84 5.37
N ALA A 43 5.50 -2.19 4.93
CA ALA A 43 6.73 -1.73 5.54
C ALA A 43 7.03 -0.23 5.28
N LEU A 44 6.42 0.41 4.28
CA LEU A 44 6.40 1.88 4.19
C LEU A 44 5.68 2.51 5.39
N GLY A 45 4.64 1.85 5.90
CA GLY A 45 3.97 2.24 7.15
C GLY A 45 4.86 2.17 8.39
N VAL A 46 5.93 1.38 8.34
CA VAL A 46 6.97 1.27 9.39
C VAL A 46 8.06 2.35 9.24
N GLY A 47 8.20 2.98 8.07
CA GLY A 47 9.47 3.56 7.60
C GLY A 47 9.52 5.06 7.26
N ALA A 48 8.49 5.86 7.51
CA ALA A 48 8.54 7.32 7.28
C ALA A 48 9.37 8.11 8.33
N SER A 49 10.47 7.54 8.85
CA SER A 49 11.43 8.23 9.73
C SER A 49 12.91 7.92 9.45
N ALA A 50 13.24 7.19 8.39
CA ALA A 50 14.64 7.14 7.94
C ALA A 50 14.86 8.22 6.89
N GLU A 51 15.48 9.34 7.29
CA GLU A 51 16.06 10.31 6.38
C GLU A 51 16.84 9.59 5.27
N SER A 52 16.52 9.88 4.00
CA SER A 52 17.37 9.48 2.89
C SER A 52 17.38 10.58 1.83
N ARG A 53 18.42 11.41 1.93
CA ARG A 53 18.98 12.13 0.79
C ARG A 53 19.53 11.10 -0.19
N GLY A 54 19.17 11.19 -1.47
CA GLY A 54 19.98 10.60 -2.55
C GLY A 54 19.15 10.02 -3.68
N GLY A 55 19.29 10.60 -4.88
CA GLY A 55 18.47 10.27 -6.05
C GLY A 55 18.93 9.06 -6.87
N GLY A 56 18.21 8.83 -7.97
CA GLY A 56 18.67 8.06 -9.13
C GLY A 56 17.89 6.77 -9.39
N GLY A 57 17.07 6.77 -10.44
CA GLY A 57 16.16 5.68 -10.81
C GLY A 57 16.81 4.34 -11.21
N LYS A 58 16.23 3.27 -10.66
CA LYS A 58 16.02 1.90 -11.16
C LYS A 58 15.58 1.10 -9.94
N SER A 59 14.31 0.65 -9.89
CA SER A 59 13.67 -0.04 -8.75
C SER A 59 14.04 0.60 -7.41
N ASP A 60 13.20 1.54 -6.96
CA ASP A 60 13.46 2.45 -5.85
C ASP A 60 14.19 1.74 -4.68
N PRO A 61 15.49 2.04 -4.45
CA PRO A 61 16.34 1.31 -3.51
C PRO A 61 15.82 1.38 -2.07
N PHE A 62 14.96 2.37 -1.79
CA PHE A 62 14.17 2.45 -0.58
C PHE A 62 13.25 1.24 -0.42
N PHE A 63 12.48 0.90 -1.46
CA PHE A 63 11.58 -0.26 -1.46
C PHE A 63 12.36 -1.57 -1.44
N ALA A 64 13.52 -1.66 -2.09
CA ALA A 64 14.37 -2.85 -2.02
C ALA A 64 14.96 -3.09 -0.60
N LEU A 65 15.34 -2.02 0.10
CA LEU A 65 15.82 -2.10 1.48
C LEU A 65 14.69 -2.45 2.46
N VAL A 66 13.55 -1.80 2.30
CA VAL A 66 12.33 -2.01 3.11
C VAL A 66 11.77 -3.42 2.87
N ALA A 67 11.70 -3.86 1.61
CA ALA A 67 11.39 -5.24 1.23
C ALA A 67 12.41 -6.22 1.84
N GLY A 68 13.71 -5.94 1.76
CA GLY A 68 14.75 -6.81 2.33
C GLY A 68 14.66 -6.96 3.85
N ALA A 69 14.22 -5.94 4.57
CA ALA A 69 13.95 -6.01 6.01
C ALA A 69 12.65 -6.79 6.30
N ALA A 70 11.61 -6.57 5.51
CA ALA A 70 10.31 -7.21 5.66
C ALA A 70 10.32 -8.70 5.24
N VAL A 71 11.14 -9.08 4.24
CA VAL A 71 11.44 -10.47 3.82
C VAL A 71 12.06 -11.27 4.97
N ARG A 72 12.76 -10.63 5.91
CA ARG A 72 13.27 -11.31 7.11
C ARG A 72 12.18 -11.57 8.15
N VAL A 73 11.13 -10.75 8.19
CA VAL A 73 9.99 -10.91 9.11
C VAL A 73 8.99 -11.94 8.58
N VAL A 74 8.72 -11.90 7.28
CA VAL A 74 7.86 -12.87 6.60
C VAL A 74 8.72 -13.63 5.59
N SER A 75 9.10 -14.86 5.94
CA SER A 75 9.89 -15.73 5.05
C SER A 75 8.97 -16.45 4.06
N PRO A 76 9.35 -16.56 2.77
CA PRO A 76 8.60 -17.35 1.81
C PRO A 76 8.39 -18.80 2.26
N PRO A 77 7.27 -19.44 1.88
CA PRO A 77 6.23 -18.93 0.98
C PRO A 77 5.27 -17.96 1.66
N TYR A 78 5.02 -16.81 1.03
CA TYR A 78 4.04 -15.82 1.51
C TYR A 78 2.62 -16.38 1.42
N ARG A 79 1.87 -16.34 2.53
CA ARG A 79 0.43 -16.59 2.55
C ARG A 79 -0.32 -15.29 2.82
N ALA A 80 -1.53 -15.16 2.28
CA ALA A 80 -2.36 -13.97 2.49
C ALA A 80 -2.63 -13.71 3.99
N GLU A 81 -2.79 -14.77 4.79
CA GLU A 81 -2.95 -14.69 6.24
C GLU A 81 -1.75 -14.05 6.94
N ASP A 82 -0.52 -14.45 6.55
CA ASP A 82 0.72 -13.92 7.13
C ASP A 82 0.92 -12.44 6.74
N ILE A 83 0.56 -12.07 5.50
CA ILE A 83 0.61 -10.67 5.07
C ILE A 83 -0.42 -9.83 5.82
N ALA A 84 -1.63 -10.34 6.06
CA ALA A 84 -2.63 -9.62 6.85
C ALA A 84 -2.13 -9.34 8.28
N LEU A 85 -1.47 -10.33 8.91
CA LEU A 85 -0.84 -10.14 10.21
C LEU A 85 0.30 -9.10 10.14
N TYR A 86 1.16 -9.19 9.12
CA TYR A 86 2.26 -8.25 8.95
C TYR A 86 1.78 -6.80 8.72
N VAL A 87 0.73 -6.61 7.92
CA VAL A 87 0.09 -5.29 7.74
C VAL A 87 -0.44 -4.77 9.08
N ARG A 88 -1.09 -5.63 9.87
CA ARG A 88 -1.62 -5.27 11.19
C ARG A 88 -0.52 -4.78 12.13
N GLU A 89 0.57 -5.52 12.22
CA GLU A 89 1.73 -5.17 13.06
C GLU A 89 2.42 -3.90 12.56
N SER A 90 2.65 -3.81 11.25
CA SER A 90 3.34 -2.68 10.61
C SER A 90 2.58 -1.37 10.79
N PHE A 91 1.26 -1.42 10.74
CA PHE A 91 0.38 -0.27 10.95
C PHE A 91 -0.06 -0.14 12.41
N GLY A 92 0.50 -0.89 13.36
CA GLY A 92 0.15 -0.77 14.79
C GLY A 92 -1.36 -0.87 15.08
N LEU A 93 -2.09 -1.70 14.31
CA LEU A 93 -3.53 -1.84 14.41
C LEU A 93 -3.94 -2.67 15.63
N SER A 94 -5.14 -2.39 16.15
CA SER A 94 -5.77 -3.11 17.26
C SER A 94 -6.87 -4.06 16.77
N ASP A 95 -7.57 -4.69 17.71
CA ASP A 95 -8.74 -5.55 17.43
C ASP A 95 -9.99 -4.81 16.94
N GLU A 96 -9.94 -3.48 16.93
CA GLU A 96 -11.00 -2.62 16.40
C GLU A 96 -10.93 -2.45 14.88
N GLU A 97 -9.77 -2.69 14.26
CA GLU A 97 -9.57 -2.58 12.82
C GLU A 97 -9.61 -3.93 12.11
N LEU A 98 -10.27 -3.95 10.94
CA LEU A 98 -10.33 -5.12 10.07
C LEU A 98 -9.24 -5.03 9.01
N VAL A 99 -8.44 -6.09 8.90
CA VAL A 99 -7.45 -6.28 7.83
C VAL A 99 -7.87 -7.45 6.97
N SER A 100 -7.79 -7.29 5.65
CA SER A 100 -8.05 -8.37 4.70
C SER A 100 -7.02 -8.35 3.58
N VAL A 101 -6.56 -9.53 3.16
CA VAL A 101 -5.71 -9.73 1.99
C VAL A 101 -6.37 -10.81 1.14
N VAL A 102 -6.80 -10.44 -0.07
CA VAL A 102 -7.58 -11.34 -0.94
C VAL A 102 -7.04 -11.31 -2.36
N PRO A 103 -7.06 -12.42 -3.12
CA PRO A 103 -6.65 -12.41 -4.52
C PRO A 103 -7.59 -11.52 -5.34
N VAL A 104 -7.05 -10.84 -6.35
CA VAL A 104 -7.84 -10.06 -7.31
C VAL A 104 -7.87 -10.73 -8.68
N ALA A 105 -8.87 -10.37 -9.49
CA ALA A 105 -9.00 -10.87 -10.85
C ALA A 105 -7.83 -10.38 -11.73
N GLY A 106 -7.45 -11.16 -12.74
CA GLY A 106 -6.25 -10.92 -13.56
C GLY A 106 -6.24 -9.67 -14.45
N GLU A 107 -7.30 -8.85 -14.41
CA GLU A 107 -7.38 -7.58 -15.13
C GLU A 107 -6.97 -6.38 -14.26
N GLU A 108 -6.81 -6.56 -12.95
CA GLU A 108 -6.34 -5.49 -12.08
C GLU A 108 -4.85 -5.22 -12.27
N SER A 109 -4.48 -3.95 -12.10
CA SER A 109 -3.10 -3.50 -12.10
C SER A 109 -2.67 -3.17 -10.68
N ALA A 110 -1.37 -3.28 -10.40
CA ALA A 110 -0.81 -2.84 -9.13
C ALA A 110 -1.17 -1.36 -8.86
N THR A 111 -1.46 -1.02 -7.61
CA THR A 111 -1.92 0.33 -7.24
C THR A 111 -0.92 1.41 -7.67
N TRP A 112 0.38 1.13 -7.56
CA TRP A 112 1.42 2.04 -8.03
C TRP A 112 1.33 2.34 -9.53
N SER A 113 1.13 1.31 -10.36
CA SER A 113 0.98 1.48 -11.82
C SER A 113 -0.27 2.31 -12.18
N VAL A 114 -1.35 2.17 -11.41
CA VAL A 114 -2.56 2.99 -11.57
C VAL A 114 -2.25 4.45 -11.23
N LEU A 115 -1.56 4.72 -10.12
CA LEU A 115 -1.17 6.07 -9.71
C LEU A 115 -0.23 6.73 -10.72
N GLU A 116 0.77 6.01 -11.22
CA GLU A 116 1.71 6.48 -12.23
C GLU A 116 0.99 6.84 -13.55
N SER A 117 0.00 6.03 -13.95
CA SER A 117 -0.82 6.30 -15.14
C SER A 117 -1.67 7.57 -15.00
N PHE A 118 -2.13 7.90 -13.78
CA PHE A 118 -2.80 9.17 -13.52
C PHE A 118 -1.81 10.33 -13.58
N MET A 119 -0.65 10.22 -12.92
CA MET A 119 0.39 11.25 -12.92
C MET A 119 0.80 11.64 -14.36
N TRP A 120 1.05 10.65 -15.22
CA TRP A 120 1.42 10.89 -16.62
C TRP A 120 0.31 11.58 -17.43
N ARG A 121 -0.96 11.27 -17.15
CA ARG A 121 -2.11 11.93 -17.78
C ARG A 121 -2.34 13.34 -17.24
N GLU A 122 -1.97 13.62 -15.99
CA GLU A 122 -2.06 14.96 -15.40
C GLU A 122 -1.07 15.92 -16.07
N GLU A 123 0.17 15.47 -16.25
CA GLU A 123 1.23 16.21 -16.94
C GLU A 123 0.82 16.59 -18.37
N GLN A 124 0.04 15.74 -19.03
CA GLN A 124 -0.50 15.98 -20.36
C GLN A 124 -1.80 16.82 -20.37
N GLY A 125 -2.27 17.26 -19.21
CA GLY A 125 -3.52 18.01 -19.07
C GLY A 125 -4.79 17.20 -19.38
N GLY A 126 -4.69 15.86 -19.43
CA GLY A 126 -5.77 14.96 -19.85
C GLY A 126 -6.71 14.50 -18.73
N LEU A 127 -6.45 14.91 -17.49
CA LEU A 127 -7.20 14.48 -16.31
C LEU A 127 -8.42 15.37 -16.06
N ASN A 128 -9.62 14.77 -16.09
CA ASN A 128 -10.84 15.48 -15.73
C ASN A 128 -11.03 15.59 -14.19
N ALA A 129 -12.00 16.38 -13.74
CA ALA A 129 -12.23 16.63 -12.32
C ALA A 129 -12.58 15.36 -11.52
N ALA A 130 -13.41 14.47 -12.07
CA ALA A 130 -13.81 13.23 -11.40
C ALA A 130 -12.62 12.26 -11.27
N GLU A 131 -11.82 12.16 -12.33
CA GLU A 131 -10.60 11.35 -12.34
C GLU A 131 -9.54 11.90 -11.37
N ARG A 132 -9.41 13.23 -11.21
CA ARG A 132 -8.54 13.82 -10.18
C ARG A 132 -8.99 13.46 -8.77
N VAL A 133 -10.30 13.51 -8.49
CA VAL A 133 -10.85 13.08 -7.20
C VAL A 133 -10.56 11.59 -6.97
N GLN A 134 -10.74 10.75 -7.98
CA GLN A 134 -10.41 9.33 -7.90
C GLN A 134 -8.92 9.10 -7.62
N TRP A 135 -8.03 9.76 -8.36
CA TRP A 135 -6.59 9.69 -8.15
C TRP A 135 -6.21 10.09 -6.72
N GLN A 136 -6.75 11.19 -6.20
CA GLN A 136 -6.52 11.65 -4.83
C GLN A 136 -7.01 10.63 -3.79
N GLN A 137 -8.15 9.99 -4.02
CA GLN A 137 -8.67 8.95 -3.11
C GLN A 137 -7.76 7.71 -3.08
N ILE A 138 -7.32 7.23 -4.26
CA ILE A 138 -6.39 6.11 -4.37
C ILE A 138 -5.05 6.47 -3.70
N ALA A 139 -4.51 7.66 -4.01
CA ALA A 139 -3.24 8.13 -3.44
C ALA A 139 -3.32 8.24 -1.92
N ARG A 140 -4.43 8.76 -1.38
CA ARG A 140 -4.64 8.83 0.08
C ARG A 140 -4.62 7.45 0.72
N ARG A 141 -5.37 6.47 0.20
CA ARG A 141 -5.42 5.12 0.78
C ARG A 141 -4.11 4.35 0.62
N PHE A 142 -3.36 4.62 -0.45
CA PHE A 142 -2.12 3.93 -0.74
C PHE A 142 -0.93 4.51 0.03
N LEU A 143 -0.81 5.85 0.10
CA LEU A 143 0.36 6.56 0.64
C LEU A 143 0.14 7.11 2.05
N SER A 144 -1.08 7.49 2.40
CA SER A 144 -1.38 8.04 3.72
C SER A 144 -1.79 6.88 4.61
N HIS A 145 -0.85 6.36 5.40
CA HIS A 145 -1.12 5.33 6.40
C HIS A 145 -1.52 6.01 7.71
N PRO A 146 -2.82 6.21 8.02
CA PRO A 146 -3.23 6.88 9.25
C PRO A 146 -2.77 6.18 10.52
N TYR A 147 -2.27 4.93 10.42
CA TYR A 147 -1.77 4.14 11.54
C TYR A 147 -0.27 3.79 11.43
N GLY A 148 0.44 4.31 10.43
CA GLY A 148 1.89 4.11 10.33
C GLY A 148 2.59 4.55 11.63
N SER A 149 3.49 3.70 12.13
CA SER A 149 4.07 3.77 13.49
C SER A 149 4.75 5.09 13.85
N PHE A 150 5.06 5.94 12.86
CA PHE A 150 5.69 7.24 13.06
C PHE A 150 4.74 8.45 13.09
N LEU A 151 3.56 8.38 12.48
CA LEU A 151 2.64 9.54 12.45
C LEU A 151 1.63 9.53 13.60
N ASN A 152 1.38 8.39 14.23
CA ASN A 152 0.55 8.28 15.43
C ASN A 152 1.41 8.06 16.69
N ARG A 153 2.14 9.10 17.11
CA ARG A 153 2.40 9.25 18.55
C ARG A 153 1.03 9.52 19.18
N ARG A 154 0.35 8.49 19.67
CA ARG A 154 -0.72 8.67 20.66
C ARG A 154 -0.02 9.33 21.86
N GLU A 155 -0.16 10.65 21.99
CA GLU A 155 0.21 11.34 23.22
C GLU A 155 -0.62 10.70 24.34
N VAL A 156 0.10 10.15 25.32
CA VAL A 156 -0.45 9.62 26.57
C VAL A 156 -0.63 10.77 27.54
#